data_AF-A0A955NIL7-F1
#
_entry.id   AF-A0A955NIL7-F1
#
_cell.length_a   1.000
_cell.length_b   1.000
_cell.length_c   1.000
_cell.angle_alpha   90.00
_cell.angle_beta   90.00
_cell.angle_gamma   90.00
#
_symmetry.space_group_name_H-M   'P 1'
#
loop_
_entity.id
_entity.type
_entity.pdbx_description
1 polymer ?
#
loop_
_entity_poly.entity_id
_entity_poly.type
_entity_poly.pdbx_seq_one_letter_code
_entity_poly.pdbx_strand_id
1 'polypeptide(L)' 'LYEVVLDRPLDKRNFRKKILSMEILVELDEVETDVAHRAARLYKFDRRNYNRLTKRGFNFEI' A
#
# COMPACT_ATOMS: atom_id res chain seq x y z
N LEU A 1 0.82 3.04 10.74
CA LEU A 1 1.65 1.81 10.80
C LEU A 1 3.07 2.07 10.33
N TYR A 2 3.32 2.30 9.03
CA TYR A 2 4.70 2.45 8.51
C TYR A 2 5.49 3.60 9.14
N GLU A 3 4.87 4.76 9.36
CA GLU A 3 5.52 5.89 10.05
C GLU A 3 6.00 5.52 11.47
N VAL A 4 5.24 4.66 12.16
CA VAL A 4 5.55 4.18 13.52
C VAL A 4 6.68 3.14 13.47
N VAL A 5 6.66 2.23 12.51
CA VAL A 5 7.70 1.20 12.35
C VAL A 5 9.04 1.81 11.91
N LEU A 6 9.00 2.85 11.06
CA LEU A 6 10.19 3.54 10.55
C LEU A 6 10.65 4.70 11.45
N ASP A 7 9.91 4.97 12.53
CA ASP A 7 10.14 6.08 13.47
C ASP A 7 10.38 7.42 12.77
N ARG A 8 9.64 7.67 11.68
CA ARG A 8 9.77 8.91 10.90
C ARG A 8 8.46 9.26 10.20
N PRO A 9 8.16 10.57 10.04
CA PRO A 9 7.01 11.00 9.26
C PRO A 9 7.22 10.67 7.78
N LEU A 10 6.16 10.22 7.11
CA LEU A 10 6.17 9.95 5.68
C LEU A 10 5.25 10.91 4.97
N ASP A 11 5.67 11.40 3.80
CA ASP A 11 4.76 12.12 2.93
C ASP A 11 3.69 11.16 2.39
N LYS A 12 2.44 11.36 2.84
CA LYS A 12 1.30 10.47 2.50
C LYS A 12 1.09 10.35 1.00
N ARG A 13 1.34 11.42 0.23
CA ARG A 13 1.12 11.45 -1.22
C ARG A 13 2.18 10.62 -1.94
N ASN A 14 3.45 10.80 -1.59
CA ASN A 14 4.58 10.04 -2.11
C ASN A 14 4.49 8.57 -1.70
N PHE A 15 4.11 8.30 -0.44
CA PHE A 15 3.87 6.94 0.05
C PHE A 15 2.78 6.25 -0.78
N ARG A 16 1.63 6.90 -0.96
CA ARG A 16 0.52 6.36 -1.78
C ARG A 16 0.96 6.13 -3.23
N LYS A 17 1.68 7.08 -3.84
CA LYS A 17 2.17 6.94 -5.22
C LYS A 17 3.15 5.77 -5.35
N LYS A 18 4.12 5.66 -4.44
CA LYS A 18 5.10 4.56 -4.42
C LYS A 18 4.42 3.21 -4.24
N ILE A 19 3.58 3.03 -3.22
CA ILE A 19 3.01 1.73 -2.90
C ILE A 19 2.06 1.21 -3.99
N LEU A 20 1.33 2.10 -4.65
CA LEU A 20 0.49 1.75 -5.81
C LEU A 20 1.34 1.41 -7.05
N SER A 21 2.45 2.12 -7.27
CA SER A 21 3.35 1.84 -8.40
C SER A 21 4.09 0.50 -8.28
N MET A 22 4.15 -0.09 -7.09
CA MET A 22 4.80 -1.38 -6.86
C MET A 22 3.92 -2.57 -7.24
N GLU A 23 2.65 -2.36 -7.56
CA GLU A 23 1.69 -3.41 -7.94
C GLU A 23 1.53 -4.54 -6.90
N ILE A 24 1.89 -4.30 -5.63
CA ILE A 24 1.74 -5.25 -4.52
C ILE A 24 0.39 -5.12 -3.80
N LEU A 25 -0.42 -4.15 -4.20
CA LEU A 25 -1.77 -3.93 -3.70
C LEU A 25 -2.75 -4.05 -4.86
N VAL A 26 -3.82 -4.82 -4.65
CA VAL A 26 -4.96 -4.95 -5.57
C VAL A 26 -6.10 -4.14 -4.99
N GLU A 27 -6.61 -3.22 -5.78
CA GLU A 27 -7.81 -2.45 -5.44
C GLU A 27 -9.03 -3.38 -5.43
N LEU A 28 -9.89 -3.23 -4.42
CA LEU A 28 -11.16 -3.93 -4.33
C LEU A 28 -12.28 -2.99 -4.80
N ASP A 29 -13.36 -3.58 -5.31
CA ASP A 29 -14.61 -2.84 -5.62
C ASP A 29 -15.34 -2.39 -4.33
N GLU A 30 -14.83 -2.82 -3.17
CA GLU A 30 -15.33 -2.49 -1.86
C GLU A 30 -14.74 -1.16 -1.36
N VAL A 31 -15.61 -0.37 -0.73
CA VAL A 31 -15.24 0.83 0.01
C VAL A 31 -15.54 0.61 1.48
N GLU A 32 -14.84 1.36 2.33
CA GLU A 32 -15.10 1.38 3.77
C GLU A 32 -16.57 1.69 4.05
N THR A 33 -17.20 0.84 4.87
CA THR A 33 -18.59 1.00 5.27
C THR A 33 -18.69 1.68 6.64
N ASP A 34 -19.84 2.30 6.92
CA ASP A 34 -20.15 2.90 8.22
C ASP A 34 -19.24 4.08 8.65
N VAL A 35 -18.84 4.92 7.68
CA VAL A 35 -18.04 6.13 7.95
C VAL A 35 -18.76 7.41 7.55
N ALA A 36 -18.71 8.41 8.43
CA ALA A 36 -19.33 9.73 8.22
C ALA A 36 -18.55 10.63 7.23
N HIS A 37 -17.35 10.22 6.84
CA HIS A 37 -16.48 10.93 5.90
C HIS A 37 -16.40 10.19 4.56
N ARG A 38 -15.61 10.72 3.62
CA ARG A 38 -15.41 10.06 2.33
C ARG A 38 -14.84 8.66 2.54
N ALA A 39 -15.64 7.64 2.23
CA ALA A 39 -15.26 6.24 2.32
C ALA A 39 -13.94 5.97 1.59
N ALA A 40 -13.00 5.35 2.29
CA ALA A 40 -11.74 4.91 1.71
C ALA A 40 -11.98 3.69 0.81
N ARG A 41 -11.22 3.60 -0.30
CA ARG A 41 -11.18 2.35 -1.09
C ARG A 41 -10.40 1.29 -0.34
N LEU A 42 -10.89 0.05 -0.38
CA LEU A 42 -10.21 -1.08 0.22
C LEU A 42 -9.18 -1.66 -0.75
N TYR A 43 -8.09 -2.18 -0.19
CA TYR A 43 -7.00 -2.80 -0.94
C TYR A 43 -6.63 -4.13 -0.29
N LYS A 44 -6.30 -5.10 -1.12
CA LYS A 44 -5.79 -6.40 -0.70
C LYS A 44 -4.32 -6.54 -1.06
N PHE A 45 -3.54 -7.11 -0.15
CA PHE A 45 -2.14 -7.41 -0.42
C PHE A 45 -1.98 -8.58 -1.40
N ASP A 46 -1.27 -8.36 -2.50
CA ASP A 46 -0.91 -9.41 -3.46
C ASP A 46 0.44 -10.05 -3.10
N ARG A 47 0.35 -11.10 -2.29
CA ARG A 47 1.52 -11.88 -1.89
C ARG A 47 2.19 -12.61 -3.06
N ARG A 48 1.45 -12.96 -4.12
CA ARG A 48 2.02 -13.64 -5.29
C ARG A 48 2.90 -12.68 -6.07
N ASN A 49 2.41 -11.48 -6.35
CA ASN A 49 3.20 -10.48 -7.06
C ASN A 49 4.39 -10.01 -6.22
N TYR A 50 4.19 -9.79 -4.92
CA TYR A 50 5.28 -9.47 -3.99
C TYR A 50 6.40 -10.51 -4.06
N ASN A 51 6.08 -11.81 -3.89
CA ASN A 51 7.08 -12.87 -3.95
C ASN A 51 7.81 -12.94 -5.31
N ARG A 52 7.11 -12.67 -6.40
CA ARG A 52 7.71 -12.61 -7.75
C ARG A 52 8.70 -11.45 -7.87
N LEU A 53 8.35 -10.28 -7.35
CA LEU A 53 9.20 -9.09 -7.33
C LEU A 53 10.42 -9.31 -6.44
N THR A 54 10.25 -9.84 -5.23
CA THR A 54 11.36 -10.15 -4.31
C THR A 54 12.35 -11.11 -4.94
N LYS A 55 11.89 -12.15 -5.64
CA LYS A 55 12.77 -13.09 -6.37
C LYS A 55 13.55 -12.44 -7.51
N ARG A 56 13.08 -11.32 -8.05
CA ARG A 56 13.75 -10.55 -9.11
C ARG A 56 14.70 -9.47 -8.55
N GLY A 57 14.91 -9.41 -7.23
CA GLY A 57 15.76 -8.41 -6.59
C GLY A 57 15.05 -7.10 -6.27
N PHE A 58 13.72 -7.11 -6.13
CA PHE A 58 12.97 -5.93 -5.70
C PHE A 58 13.41 -5.48 -4.31
N ASN A 59 13.83 -4.21 -4.21
CA ASN A 59 14.15 -3.57 -2.95
C ASN A 59 13.05 -2.57 -2.57
N PHE A 60 12.48 -2.73 -1.38
CA PHE A 60 11.43 -1.85 -0.88
C PHE A 60 12.06 -0.64 -0.21
N GLU A 61 12.30 0.42 -0.97
CA GLU A 61 12.78 1.70 -0.44
C GLU A 61 11.63 2.70 -0.29
N ILE A 62 11.25 2.95 0.97
CA ILE A 62 10.30 3.95 1.42
C ILE A 62 11.00 4.99 2.26
#